data_AF-A0A1I8AVV6-F1
#
_entry.id   AF-A0A1I8AVV6-F1
#
_cell.length_a   1.000
_cell.length_b   1.000
_cell.length_c   1.000
_cell.angle_alpha   90.00
_cell.angle_beta   90.00
_cell.angle_gamma   90.00
#
_symmetry.space_group_name_H-M   'P 1'
#
loop_
_entity.id
_entity.type
_entity.pdbx_description
1 polymer ?
#
loop_
_entity_poly.entity_id
_entity_poly.type
_entity_poly.pdbx_seq_one_letter_code
_entity_poly.pdbx_strand_id
1 'polypeptide(L)'
;MKLLALLIVASCIAGSIQDGIFCDICLRLMTEVEEVAERFTPGVVLKEKAKESCQKMSEEYPSLESMIEGHCNMIFEVKFDNFAIEIRNHVEPIVICSKIRLC
;
A
#
# COMPACT_ATOMS: atom_id res chain seq x y z
N MET A 1 12.29 26.20 -26.37
CA MET A 1 12.97 25.54 -25.24
C MET A 1 12.28 25.71 -23.88
N LYS A 2 11.51 26.78 -23.60
CA LYS A 2 10.82 26.97 -22.30
C LYS A 2 9.62 26.04 -22.03
N LEU A 3 8.96 25.51 -23.07
CA LEU A 3 7.80 24.62 -22.94
C LEU A 3 8.14 23.19 -22.48
N LEU A 4 9.31 22.65 -22.87
CA LEU A 4 9.74 21.31 -22.43
C LEU A 4 10.08 21.26 -20.93
N ALA A 5 10.68 22.32 -20.39
CA ALA A 5 11.03 22.37 -18.97
C ALA A 5 9.80 22.35 -18.05
N LEU A 6 8.69 22.99 -18.45
CA LEU A 6 7.44 23.01 -17.68
C LEU A 6 6.76 21.63 -17.65
N LEU A 7 6.83 20.85 -18.74
CA LEU A 7 6.28 19.50 -18.80
C LEU A 7 7.05 18.50 -17.94
N ILE A 8 8.38 18.62 -17.88
CA ILE A 8 9.22 17.74 -17.04
C ILE A 8 8.93 18.00 -15.55
N VAL A 9 8.79 19.27 -15.16
CA VAL A 9 8.48 19.63 -13.76
C VAL A 9 7.08 19.14 -13.36
N ALA A 10 6.06 19.28 -14.22
CA ALA A 10 4.73 18.73 -13.96
C ALA A 10 4.71 17.20 -13.82
N SER A 11 5.55 16.50 -14.61
CA SER A 11 5.68 15.04 -14.57
C SER A 11 6.37 14.56 -13.28
N CYS A 12 7.37 15.29 -12.80
CA CYS A 12 8.03 15.00 -11.52
C CYS A 12 7.11 15.27 -10.32
N ILE A 13 6.30 16.32 -10.38
CA ILE A 13 5.34 16.64 -9.31
C ILE A 13 4.24 15.58 -9.28
N ALA A 14 3.69 15.18 -10.44
CA ALA A 14 2.69 14.12 -10.53
C ALA A 14 3.23 12.78 -10.02
N GLY A 15 4.47 12.42 -10.38
CA GLY A 15 5.15 11.23 -9.87
C GLY A 15 5.29 11.25 -8.35
N SER A 16 5.75 12.37 -7.78
CA SER A 16 5.88 12.50 -6.31
C SER A 16 4.54 12.48 -5.55
N ILE A 17 3.45 12.93 -6.18
CA ILE A 17 2.10 12.84 -5.61
C ILE A 17 1.60 11.40 -5.66
N GLN A 18 1.84 10.69 -6.77
CA GLN A 18 1.47 9.29 -6.91
C GLN A 18 2.24 8.41 -5.93
N ASP A 19 3.55 8.61 -5.82
CA ASP A 19 4.42 7.89 -4.87
C ASP A 19 3.98 8.14 -3.42
N GLY A 20 3.59 9.37 -3.08
CA GLY A 20 3.03 9.69 -1.76
C GLY A 20 1.72 8.97 -1.47
N ILE A 21 0.80 8.91 -2.43
CA ILE A 21 -0.49 8.21 -2.28
C ILE A 21 -0.28 6.70 -2.10
N PHE A 22 0.65 6.08 -2.84
CA PHE A 22 0.97 4.67 -2.67
C PHE A 22 1.60 4.36 -1.33
N CYS A 23 2.47 5.25 -0.85
CA CYS A 23 3.07 5.11 0.47
C CYS A 23 1.98 5.18 1.55
N ASP A 24 1.07 6.15 1.45
CA ASP A 24 -0.06 6.28 2.37
C ASP A 24 -0.99 5.05 2.36
N ILE A 25 -1.33 4.53 1.18
CA ILE A 25 -2.14 3.31 1.03
C ILE A 25 -1.45 2.12 1.68
N CYS A 26 -0.15 1.95 1.43
CA CYS A 26 0.60 0.84 2.01
C CYS A 26 0.70 0.96 3.54
N LEU A 27 1.04 2.14 4.05
CA LEU A 27 1.17 2.39 5.48
C LEU A 27 -0.16 2.14 6.21
N ARG A 28 -1.26 2.62 5.64
CA ARG A 28 -2.60 2.39 6.19
C ARG A 28 -2.95 0.91 6.19
N LEU A 29 -2.67 0.18 5.10
CA LEU A 29 -2.90 -1.25 5.01
C LEU A 29 -2.10 -2.01 6.08
N MET A 30 -0.80 -1.73 6.22
CA MET A 30 0.06 -2.42 7.20
C MET A 30 -0.37 -2.15 8.64
N THR A 31 -0.79 -0.91 8.94
CA THR A 31 -1.31 -0.53 10.26
C THR A 31 -2.61 -1.27 10.58
N GLU A 32 -3.57 -1.30 9.64
CA GLU A 32 -4.85 -2.00 9.84
C GLU A 32 -4.66 -3.53 9.97
N VAL A 33 -3.61 -4.09 9.34
CA VAL A 33 -3.25 -5.50 9.46
C VAL A 33 -2.50 -5.80 10.77
N GLU A 34 -1.66 -4.88 11.27
CA GLU A 34 -0.97 -4.99 12.57
C GLU A 34 -1.96 -5.10 13.74
N GLU A 35 -2.98 -4.24 13.78
CA GLU A 35 -4.03 -4.28 14.82
C GLU A 35 -4.77 -5.63 14.88
N VAL A 36 -4.87 -6.33 13.75
CA VAL A 36 -5.52 -7.63 13.63
C VAL A 36 -4.53 -8.77 13.90
N ALA A 37 -3.26 -8.62 13.54
CA ALA A 37 -2.21 -9.60 13.77
C ALA A 37 -1.92 -9.79 15.27
N GLU A 38 -2.03 -8.73 16.05
CA GLU A 38 -1.92 -8.78 17.52
C GLU A 38 -3.05 -9.57 18.18
N ARG A 39 -4.22 -9.68 17.54
CA ARG A 39 -5.43 -10.28 18.12
C ARG A 39 -5.75 -11.67 17.59
N PHE A 40 -5.28 -12.06 16.40
CA PHE A 40 -5.64 -13.32 15.76
C PHE A 40 -4.48 -13.98 14.98
N THR A 41 -4.26 -15.28 15.25
CA THR A 41 -3.43 -16.20 14.46
C THR A 41 -4.34 -17.16 13.68
N PRO A 42 -4.86 -16.75 12.52
CA PRO A 42 -4.44 -17.42 11.29
C PRO A 42 -4.31 -16.47 10.09
N GLY A 43 -3.41 -16.79 9.15
CA GLY A 43 -3.16 -15.99 7.94
C GLY A 43 -4.40 -15.70 7.07
N VAL A 44 -5.50 -16.45 7.25
CA VAL A 44 -6.78 -16.22 6.56
C VAL A 44 -7.46 -14.93 7.03
N VAL A 45 -7.50 -14.67 8.35
CA VAL A 45 -8.17 -13.47 8.92
C VAL A 45 -7.43 -12.19 8.53
N LEU A 46 -6.11 -12.23 8.52
CA LEU A 46 -5.29 -11.11 8.06
C LEU A 46 -5.55 -10.82 6.58
N LYS A 47 -5.72 -11.85 5.76
CA LYS A 47 -5.93 -11.70 4.31
C LYS A 47 -7.30 -11.13 4.00
N GLU A 48 -8.33 -11.55 4.74
CA GLU A 48 -9.67 -10.96 4.64
C GLU A 48 -9.67 -9.50 5.09
N LYS A 49 -9.02 -9.18 6.22
CA LYS A 49 -8.94 -7.80 6.68
C LYS A 49 -8.27 -6.89 5.68
N ALA A 50 -7.13 -7.32 5.15
CA ALA A 50 -6.39 -6.53 4.20
C ALA A 50 -7.20 -6.31 2.89
N LYS A 51 -7.99 -7.30 2.46
CA LYS A 51 -8.94 -7.14 1.36
C LYS A 51 -10.02 -6.09 1.66
N GLU A 52 -10.61 -6.11 2.85
CA GLU A 52 -11.59 -5.10 3.28
C GLU A 52 -10.98 -3.69 3.25
N SER A 53 -9.76 -3.53 3.77
CA SER A 53 -9.02 -2.26 3.76
C SER A 53 -8.79 -1.77 2.34
N CYS A 54 -8.36 -2.66 1.44
CA CYS A 54 -8.17 -2.34 0.03
C CYS A 54 -9.47 -1.92 -0.66
N GLN A 55 -10.57 -2.65 -0.42
CA GLN A 55 -11.87 -2.31 -0.98
C GLN A 55 -12.35 -0.95 -0.49
N LYS A 56 -12.21 -0.68 0.82
CA LYS A 56 -12.55 0.62 1.41
C LYS A 56 -11.72 1.76 0.81
N MET A 57 -10.43 1.54 0.56
CA MET A 57 -9.57 2.53 -0.08
C MET A 57 -9.98 2.78 -1.55
N SER A 58 -10.36 1.73 -2.29
CA SER A 58 -10.90 1.89 -3.64
C SER A 58 -12.19 2.71 -3.66
N GLU A 59 -13.08 2.50 -2.68
CA GLU A 59 -14.33 3.27 -2.53
C GLU A 59 -14.07 4.73 -2.13
N GLU A 60 -13.06 5.00 -1.28
CA GLU A 60 -12.65 6.36 -0.89
C GLU A 60 -11.97 7.13 -2.03
N TYR A 61 -11.27 6.43 -2.93
CA TYR A 61 -10.53 7.01 -4.06
C TYR A 61 -10.92 6.37 -5.41
N PRO A 62 -12.16 6.61 -5.91
CA PRO A 62 -12.67 5.94 -7.10
C PRO A 62 -11.86 6.26 -8.38
N SER A 63 -11.19 7.42 -8.45
CA SER A 63 -10.30 7.75 -9.56
C SER A 63 -9.00 6.92 -9.59
N LEU A 64 -8.68 6.22 -8.50
CA LEU A 64 -7.48 5.40 -8.32
C LEU A 64 -7.82 3.91 -8.12
N GLU A 65 -9.09 3.51 -8.21
CA GLU A 65 -9.58 2.14 -7.95
C GLU A 65 -8.72 1.07 -8.62
N SER A 66 -8.58 1.12 -9.95
CA SER A 66 -7.76 0.14 -10.70
C SER A 66 -6.29 0.04 -10.24
N MET A 67 -5.77 1.15 -9.72
CA MET A 67 -4.38 1.29 -9.25
C MET A 67 -4.23 0.71 -7.84
N ILE A 68 -5.22 0.97 -6.98
CA ILE A 68 -5.33 0.43 -5.62
C ILE A 68 -5.52 -1.08 -5.70
N GLU A 69 -6.46 -1.57 -6.52
CA GLU A 69 -6.70 -2.98 -6.74
C GLU A 69 -5.46 -3.72 -7.25
N GLY A 70 -4.74 -3.13 -8.22
CA GLY A 70 -3.50 -3.70 -8.75
C GLY A 70 -2.42 -3.88 -7.68
N HIS A 71 -2.22 -2.86 -6.84
CA HIS A 71 -1.23 -2.92 -5.76
C HIS A 71 -1.65 -3.85 -4.62
N CYS A 72 -2.92 -3.81 -4.25
CA CYS A 72 -3.50 -4.73 -3.28
C CYS A 72 -3.34 -6.19 -3.72
N ASN A 73 -3.65 -6.51 -4.99
CA ASN A 73 -3.44 -7.85 -5.53
C ASN A 73 -1.97 -8.26 -5.51
N MET A 74 -1.04 -7.36 -5.88
CA MET A 74 0.40 -7.64 -5.80
C MET A 74 0.83 -7.99 -4.36
N ILE A 75 0.36 -7.21 -3.38
CA ILE A 75 0.62 -7.44 -1.95
C ILE A 75 0.07 -8.81 -1.52
N PHE A 76 -1.14 -9.17 -1.96
CA PHE A 76 -1.84 -10.40 -1.56
C PHE A 76 -1.36 -11.68 -2.22
N GLU A 77 -0.91 -11.62 -3.46
CA GLU A 77 -0.51 -12.81 -4.22
C GLU A 77 0.95 -13.17 -4.03
N VAL A 78 1.83 -12.17 -3.84
CA VAL A 78 3.28 -12.39 -3.92
C VAL A 78 3.96 -12.37 -2.56
N LYS A 79 3.45 -11.58 -1.61
CA LYS A 79 4.24 -11.18 -0.42
C LYS A 79 3.50 -11.31 0.90
N PHE A 80 2.21 -11.65 0.89
CA PHE A 80 1.36 -11.62 2.09
C PHE A 80 1.91 -12.41 3.27
N ASP A 81 2.39 -13.64 3.05
CA ASP A 81 2.94 -14.46 4.13
C ASP A 81 4.21 -13.86 4.73
N ASN A 82 5.04 -13.20 3.91
CA ASN A 82 6.23 -12.50 4.40
C ASN A 82 5.84 -11.26 5.22
N PHE A 83 4.83 -10.50 4.78
CA PHE A 83 4.33 -9.35 5.55
C PHE A 83 3.70 -9.77 6.87
N ALA A 84 2.93 -10.86 6.88
CA ALA A 84 2.37 -11.38 8.12
C ALA A 84 3.46 -11.78 9.14
N ILE A 85 4.61 -12.28 8.68
CA ILE A 85 5.76 -12.56 9.54
C ILE A 85 6.43 -11.26 10.01
N GLU A 86 6.65 -10.30 9.12
CA GLU A 86 7.28 -9.02 9.46
C GLU A 86 6.43 -8.21 10.45
N ILE A 87 5.12 -8.15 10.26
CA ILE A 87 4.17 -7.52 11.19
C ILE A 87 4.21 -8.21 12.55
N ARG A 88 4.21 -9.55 12.62
CA ARG A 88 4.35 -10.29 13.89
C ARG A 88 5.68 -10.05 14.60
N ASN A 89 6.72 -9.71 13.84
CA ASN A 89 8.03 -9.37 14.39
C ASN A 89 8.14 -7.87 14.75
N HIS A 90 7.01 -7.14 14.75
CA HIS A 90 6.94 -5.70 15.03
C HIS A 90 7.87 -4.88 14.12
N VAL A 91 8.01 -5.29 12.87
CA VAL A 91 8.70 -4.47 11.85
C VAL A 91 7.82 -3.26 11.56
N GLU A 92 8.39 -2.07 11.69
CA GLU A 92 7.65 -0.83 11.44
C GLU A 92 7.03 -0.81 10.03
N PRO A 93 5.75 -0.42 9.87
CA PRO A 93 5.05 -0.34 8.59
C PRO A 93 5.84 0.35 7.46
N ILE A 94 6.56 1.44 7.79
CA ILE A 94 7.39 2.17 6.84
C ILE A 94 8.51 1.33 6.24
N VAL A 95 9.10 0.42 7.02
CA VAL A 95 10.15 -0.49 6.55
C VAL A 95 9.57 -1.53 5.60
N ILE A 96 8.37 -2.03 5.89
CA ILE A 96 7.67 -2.99 5.03
C ILE A 96 7.31 -2.34 3.69
N CYS A 97 6.70 -1.15 3.73
CA CYS A 97 6.30 -0.40 2.54
C CYS A 97 7.47 0.04 1.67
N SER A 98 8.60 0.40 2.29
CA SER A 98 9.85 0.72 1.59
C SER A 98 10.43 -0.50 0.85
N LYS A 99 10.36 -1.69 1.43
CA LYS A 99 10.87 -2.93 0.81
C LYS A 99 10.14 -3.30 -0.48
N ILE A 100 8.88 -2.90 -0.61
CA ILE A 100 8.05 -3.17 -1.79
C ILE A 100 7.89 -1.97 -2.72
N ARG A 101 8.67 -0.92 -2.50
CA ARG A 101 8.73 0.27 -3.36
C ARG A 101 7.38 0.99 -3.47
N LEU A 102 6.59 0.94 -2.40
CA LEU A 102 5.39 1.77 -2.25
C LEU A 102 5.71 3.01 -1.41
N CYS A 103 6.74 2.92 -0.58
CA CYS A 103 7.61 3.99 -0.13
C CYS A 103 9.04 3.61 -0.58
#